data_AF-A0A396HLJ2-F1
#
_entry.id   AF-A0A396HLJ2-F1
#
_cell.length_a   1.000
_cell.length_b   1.000
_cell.length_c   1.000
_cell.angle_alpha   90.00
_cell.angle_beta   90.00
_cell.angle_gamma   90.00
#
_symmetry.space_group_name_H-M   'P 1'
#
loop_
_entity.id
_entity.type
_entity.pdbx_description
1 polymer ?
#
loop_
_entity_poly.entity_id
_entity_poly.type
_entity_poly.pdbx_seq_one_letter_code
_entity_poly.pdbx_strand_id
1 'polypeptide(L)'
;MCRGDIYSQLCHECIVNATQKLSSDSDCSFSKRAIIWYEECMVQYSNYYFFSTVAIRPGLYMWNAGNISNTKSFMALLFSTMNITAEEAVGPLTACNNKKFSTSDASVSNF
;
A
#
# COMPACT_ATOMS: atom_id res chain seq x y z
N MET A 1 -3.11 -7.75 -5.79
CA MET A 1 -3.44 -7.55 -4.37
C MET A 1 -4.23 -6.26 -4.27
N CYS A 2 -5.29 -6.22 -3.46
CA CYS A 2 -6.06 -4.99 -3.21
C CYS A 2 -5.81 -4.50 -1.79
N ARG A 3 -6.05 -3.21 -1.55
CA ARG A 3 -6.10 -2.63 -0.22
C ARG A 3 -7.21 -3.31 0.60
N GLY A 4 -6.99 -3.53 1.89
CA GLY A 4 -7.83 -4.43 2.70
C GLY A 4 -9.20 -3.86 3.12
N ASP A 5 -9.42 -2.56 2.91
CA ASP A 5 -10.57 -1.77 3.35
C ASP A 5 -11.44 -1.24 2.19
N ILE A 6 -11.21 -1.69 0.95
CA ILE A 6 -12.01 -1.28 -0.21
C ILE A 6 -13.06 -2.32 -0.62
N TYR A 7 -14.09 -1.87 -1.33
CA TYR A 7 -15.14 -2.74 -1.88
C TYR A 7 -14.61 -3.68 -2.97
N SER A 8 -15.18 -4.88 -3.05
CA SER A 8 -14.77 -5.91 -4.02
C SER A 8 -14.85 -5.44 -5.47
N GLN A 9 -15.85 -4.62 -5.81
CA GLN A 9 -16.00 -4.05 -7.15
C GLN A 9 -14.84 -3.11 -7.50
N LEU A 10 -14.50 -2.15 -6.62
CA LEU A 10 -13.37 -1.24 -6.83
C LEU A 10 -12.04 -1.99 -6.93
N CYS A 11 -11.88 -3.03 -6.11
CA CYS A 11 -10.73 -3.93 -6.20
C CYS A 11 -10.64 -4.60 -7.58
N HIS A 12 -11.74 -5.16 -8.08
CA HIS A 12 -11.78 -5.81 -9.38
C HIS A 12 -11.44 -4.85 -10.52
N GLU A 13 -12.09 -3.68 -10.54
CA GLU A 13 -11.85 -2.63 -11.53
C GLU A 13 -10.38 -2.17 -11.52
N CYS A 14 -9.80 -1.95 -10.34
CA CYS A 14 -8.39 -1.58 -10.21
C CYS A 14 -7.45 -2.65 -10.80
N ILE A 15 -7.68 -3.93 -10.48
CA ILE A 15 -6.84 -5.03 -10.98
C ILE A 15 -6.91 -5.14 -12.50
N VAL A 16 -8.10 -5.02 -13.09
CA VAL A 16 -8.28 -5.06 -14.55
C VAL A 16 -7.54 -3.89 -15.21
N ASN A 17 -7.74 -2.67 -14.72
CA ASN A 17 -7.12 -1.47 -15.27
C ASN A 17 -5.59 -1.51 -15.13
N ALA A 18 -5.07 -1.92 -13.97
CA ALA A 18 -3.64 -2.08 -13.73
C ALA A 18 -3.00 -3.11 -14.67
N THR A 19 -3.66 -4.24 -14.88
CA THR A 19 -3.18 -5.30 -15.77
C THR A 19 -3.16 -4.82 -17.22
N GLN A 20 -4.24 -4.16 -17.67
CA GLN A 20 -4.31 -3.57 -19.01
C GLN A 20 -3.20 -2.53 -19.19
N LYS A 21 -3.02 -1.62 -18.23
CA LYS A 21 -1.96 -0.59 -18.28
C LYS A 21 -0.60 -1.24 -18.45
N LEU A 22 -0.24 -2.21 -17.61
CA LEU A 22 1.02 -2.94 -17.72
C LEU A 22 1.20 -3.65 -19.07
N SER A 23 0.14 -4.21 -19.66
CA SER A 23 0.21 -4.90 -20.95
C SER A 23 0.35 -3.96 -22.14
N SER A 24 -0.23 -2.75 -22.05
CA SER A 24 -0.20 -1.73 -23.11
C SER A 24 1.01 -0.80 -23.06
N ASP A 25 1.73 -0.80 -21.94
CA ASP A 25 2.88 0.07 -21.73
C ASP A 25 4.07 -0.42 -22.57
N SER A 26 4.64 0.45 -23.40
CA SER A 26 5.76 0.12 -24.28
C SER A 26 6.99 -0.32 -23.49
N ASP A 27 7.18 0.22 -22.28
CA ASP A 27 8.31 -0.13 -21.41
C ASP A 27 8.16 -1.53 -20.81
N CYS A 28 6.93 -2.07 -20.79
CA CYS A 28 6.60 -3.37 -20.22
C CYS A 28 6.22 -4.44 -21.27
N SER A 29 6.03 -4.07 -22.54
CA SER A 29 5.40 -4.92 -23.59
C SER A 29 6.06 -6.27 -23.85
N PHE A 30 7.33 -6.46 -23.47
CA PHE A 30 8.04 -7.75 -23.52
C PHE A 30 8.75 -8.10 -22.21
N SER A 31 8.46 -7.36 -21.15
CA SER A 31 9.08 -7.60 -19.87
C SER A 31 8.53 -8.88 -19.25
N LYS A 32 9.42 -9.73 -18.74
CA LYS A 32 9.03 -10.90 -17.94
C LYS A 32 8.73 -10.53 -16.48
N ARG A 33 8.93 -9.26 -16.11
CA ARG A 33 8.67 -8.71 -14.78
C ARG A 33 8.13 -7.30 -14.89
N ALA A 34 6.95 -7.07 -14.34
CA ALA A 34 6.45 -5.72 -14.14
C ALA A 34 5.68 -5.62 -12.83
N ILE A 35 5.54 -4.39 -12.37
CA ILE A 35 4.86 -4.04 -11.13
C ILE A 35 4.25 -2.65 -11.29
N ILE A 36 3.04 -2.48 -10.79
CA ILE A 36 2.35 -1.21 -10.73
C ILE A 36 1.63 -1.10 -9.38
N TRP A 37 1.61 0.11 -8.84
CA TRP A 37 0.92 0.46 -7.59
C TRP A 37 -0.08 1.57 -7.86
N TYR A 38 -1.32 1.32 -7.46
CA TYR A 38 -2.36 2.32 -7.25
C TYR A 38 -2.73 2.35 -5.76
N GLU A 39 -3.55 3.31 -5.36
CA GLU A 39 -4.01 3.44 -3.98
C GLU A 39 -4.89 2.24 -3.57
N GLU A 40 -5.64 1.70 -4.53
CA GLU A 40 -6.61 0.62 -4.34
C GLU A 40 -5.99 -0.76 -4.53
N CYS A 41 -4.97 -0.89 -5.39
CA CYS A 41 -4.38 -2.19 -5.70
C CYS A 41 -2.94 -2.13 -6.20
N MET A 42 -2.26 -3.28 -6.07
CA MET A 42 -0.95 -3.55 -6.63
C MET A 42 -1.02 -4.80 -7.51
N VAL A 43 -0.45 -4.73 -8.70
CA VAL A 43 -0.30 -5.87 -9.61
C VAL A 43 1.19 -6.08 -9.88
N GLN A 44 1.67 -7.30 -9.67
CA GLN A 44 3.04 -7.70 -9.97
C GLN A 44 3.03 -9.07 -10.65
N TYR A 45 3.76 -9.18 -11.75
CA TYR A 45 4.13 -10.46 -12.34
C TYR A 45 5.65 -10.55 -12.47
N SER A 46 6.17 -11.77 -12.38
CA SER A 46 7.58 -12.04 -12.60
C SER A 46 7.77 -13.49 -13.00
N ASN A 47 8.79 -13.76 -13.82
CA ASN A 47 9.29 -15.10 -14.09
C ASN A 47 10.18 -15.67 -12.95
N TYR A 48 10.45 -14.88 -11.90
CA TYR A 48 11.09 -15.35 -10.66
C TYR A 48 10.04 -15.56 -9.57
N TYR A 49 10.29 -16.51 -8.67
CA TYR A 49 9.41 -16.74 -7.53
C TYR A 49 9.59 -15.63 -6.49
N PHE A 50 8.49 -14.96 -6.13
CA PHE A 50 8.46 -13.89 -5.12
C PHE A 50 7.37 -14.08 -4.06
N PHE A 51 6.54 -15.12 -4.17
CA PHE A 51 5.53 -15.41 -3.17
C PHE A 51 6.18 -15.79 -1.84
N SER A 52 5.58 -15.34 -0.73
CA SER A 52 6.08 -15.58 0.64
C SER A 52 7.49 -15.08 0.94
N THR A 53 8.11 -14.32 0.02
CA THR A 53 9.43 -13.70 0.20
C THR A 53 9.24 -12.20 0.47
N VAL A 54 9.73 -11.73 1.61
CA VAL A 54 9.68 -10.30 1.94
C VAL A 54 10.64 -9.54 1.02
N ALA A 55 10.12 -8.55 0.30
CA ALA A 55 10.90 -7.65 -0.54
C ALA A 55 10.44 -6.20 -0.32
N ILE A 56 11.40 -5.31 -0.03
CA ILE A 56 11.17 -3.86 0.08
C ILE A 56 11.45 -3.11 -1.23
N ARG A 57 11.89 -3.83 -2.28
CA ARG A 57 12.21 -3.26 -3.59
C ARG A 57 11.67 -4.13 -4.74
N PRO A 58 11.23 -3.50 -5.85
CA PRO A 58 11.04 -2.05 -6.01
C PRO A 58 9.90 -1.53 -5.11
N GLY A 59 9.95 -0.24 -4.76
CA GLY A 59 8.94 0.39 -3.90
C GLY A 59 8.57 1.76 -4.45
N LEU A 60 7.29 2.14 -4.29
CA LEU A 60 6.77 3.45 -4.65
C LEU A 60 6.63 4.29 -3.38
N TYR A 61 7.23 5.48 -3.39
CA TYR A 61 7.16 6.43 -2.27
C TYR A 61 6.52 7.72 -2.75
N MET A 62 5.49 8.17 -2.04
CA MET A 62 4.84 9.46 -2.29
C MET A 62 5.13 10.37 -1.10
N TRP A 63 5.57 11.60 -1.40
CA TRP A 63 5.94 12.58 -0.38
C TRP A 63 4.96 13.75 -0.40
N ASN A 64 4.60 14.23 0.78
CA ASN A 64 3.88 15.49 0.92
C ASN A 64 4.91 16.65 0.89
N ALA A 65 4.68 17.66 0.05
CA ALA A 65 5.55 18.83 -0.08
C ALA A 65 5.12 20.03 0.79
N GLY A 66 4.02 19.90 1.53
CA GLY A 66 3.53 20.91 2.46
C GLY A 66 4.44 21.07 3.66
N ASN A 67 4.48 22.28 4.21
CA ASN A 67 5.26 22.57 5.41
C ASN A 67 4.38 22.51 6.65
N ILE A 68 4.95 22.11 7.78
CA ILE A 68 4.23 22.02 9.05
C ILE A 68 4.85 22.91 10.11
N SER A 69 4.08 23.89 10.57
CA SER A 69 4.56 24.89 11.51
C SER A 69 4.90 24.30 12.89
N ASN A 70 4.13 23.32 13.37
CA ASN A 70 4.35 22.65 14.65
C ASN A 70 4.84 21.21 14.47
N THR A 71 6.11 21.08 14.08
CA THR A 71 6.74 19.78 13.80
C THR A 71 6.73 18.85 15.03
N LYS A 72 6.89 19.38 16.25
CA LYS A 72 6.94 18.53 17.46
C LYS A 72 5.61 17.80 17.71
N SER A 73 4.49 18.52 17.62
CA SER A 73 3.17 17.94 17.85
C SER A 73 2.78 17.00 16.72
N PHE A 74 3.14 17.37 15.47
CA PHE A 74 2.95 16.50 14.31
C PHE A 74 3.69 15.17 14.44
N MET A 75 4.99 15.21 14.76
CA MET A 75 5.78 13.98 14.89
C MET A 75 5.25 13.10 16.02
N ALA A 76 4.84 13.67 17.15
CA ALA A 76 4.23 12.91 18.24
C ALA A 76 2.94 12.20 17.79
N LEU A 77 2.04 12.91 17.08
CA LEU A 77 0.82 12.32 16.54
C LEU A 77 1.13 11.23 15.52
N LEU A 78 2.00 11.52 14.54
CA LEU A 78 2.41 10.57 13.50
C LEU A 78 2.93 9.26 14.10
N PHE A 79 3.87 9.33 15.05
CA PHE A 79 4.41 8.13 15.68
C PHE A 79 3.33 7.34 16.44
N SER A 80 2.45 8.03 17.15
CA SER A 80 1.37 7.36 17.89
C SER A 80 0.41 6.62 16.95
N THR A 81 -0.01 7.27 15.86
CA THR A 81 -0.91 6.72 14.85
C THR A 81 -0.27 5.53 14.14
N MET A 82 1.00 5.64 13.74
CA MET A 82 1.73 4.53 13.10
C MET A 82 1.89 3.33 14.03
N ASN A 83 2.17 3.54 15.32
CA ASN A 83 2.34 2.45 16.27
C ASN A 83 1.02 1.69 16.50
N ILE A 84 -0.09 2.41 16.72
CA ILE A 84 -1.42 1.80 16.88
C ILE A 84 -1.80 1.00 15.64
N THR A 85 -1.62 1.58 14.45
CA THR A 85 -1.93 0.90 13.18
C THR A 85 -1.12 -0.38 13.01
N ALA A 86 0.16 -0.36 13.39
CA ALA A 86 1.03 -1.53 13.31
C ALA A 86 0.56 -2.64 14.26
N GLU A 87 0.17 -2.29 15.49
CA GLU A 87 -0.38 -3.24 16.48
C GLU A 87 -1.68 -3.88 15.97
N GLU A 88 -2.58 -3.09 15.41
CA GLU A 88 -3.85 -3.58 14.84
C GLU A 88 -3.65 -4.47 13.61
N ALA A 89 -2.69 -4.12 12.74
CA ALA A 89 -2.43 -4.86 11.50
C ALA A 89 -1.91 -6.28 11.78
N VAL A 90 -1.21 -6.51 12.90
CA VAL A 90 -0.78 -7.85 13.32
C VAL A 90 -1.96 -8.66 13.88
N GLY A 91 -2.93 -7.97 14.49
CA GLY A 91 -4.08 -8.57 15.16
C GLY A 91 -3.68 -9.47 16.36
N PRO A 92 -4.66 -10.03 17.09
CA PRO A 92 -4.35 -10.94 18.19
C PRO A 92 -3.74 -12.24 17.64
N LEU A 93 -2.57 -12.63 18.15
CA LEU A 93 -1.79 -13.82 17.73
C LEU A 93 -2.58 -15.15 17.76
N THR A 94 -3.74 -15.16 18.39
CA THR A 94 -4.60 -16.33 18.62
C THR A 94 -5.73 -16.51 17.61
N ALA A 95 -5.92 -15.60 16.66
CA ALA A 95 -7.04 -15.64 15.72
C ALA A 95 -6.61 -16.04 14.29
N CYS A 96 -7.13 -17.16 13.81
CA CYS A 96 -6.80 -17.73 12.49
C CYS A 96 -7.40 -16.97 11.28
N ASN A 97 -8.15 -15.90 11.51
CA ASN A 97 -8.83 -15.09 10.48
C ASN A 97 -8.34 -13.63 10.42
N ASN A 98 -7.16 -13.32 10.96
CA ASN A 98 -6.68 -11.94 10.99
C ASN A 98 -6.36 -11.46 9.56
N LYS A 99 -7.11 -10.47 9.10
CA LYS A 99 -6.66 -9.58 8.02
C LYS A 99 -5.35 -8.97 8.50
N LYS A 100 -4.23 -9.30 7.83
CA LYS A 100 -2.89 -8.74 8.14
C LYS A 100 -2.76 -7.31 7.62
N PHE A 101 -3.73 -6.46 7.99
CA PHE A 101 -3.95 -5.15 7.43
C PHE A 101 -4.75 -4.29 8.41
N SER A 102 -4.28 -3.07 8.67
CA SER A 102 -5.03 -2.01 9.34
C SER A 102 -4.72 -0.67 8.67
N THR A 103 -5.66 0.27 8.76
CA THR A 103 -5.53 1.66 8.34
C THR A 103 -6.09 2.55 9.46
N SER A 104 -5.45 3.70 9.68
CA SER A 104 -5.96 4.71 10.60
C SER A 104 -5.60 6.10 10.10
N ASP A 105 -6.47 7.07 10.42
CA ASP A 105 -6.33 8.46 10.04
C ASP A 105 -6.26 9.34 11.29
N ALA A 106 -5.48 10.41 11.21
CA ALA A 106 -5.40 11.41 12.26
C ALA A 106 -5.37 12.81 11.64
N SER A 107 -6.19 13.72 12.18
CA SER A 107 -6.32 15.07 11.66
C SER A 107 -5.22 15.98 12.22
N VAL A 108 -4.65 16.80 11.34
CA VAL A 108 -3.68 17.83 11.69
C VAL A 108 -4.21 19.17 11.19
N SER A 109 -4.36 20.13 12.08
CA SER A 109 -4.63 21.53 11.72
C SER A 109 -3.32 22.24 11.38
N ASN A 110 -3.35 23.18 10.43
CA ASN A 110 -2.25 24.09 10.07
C ASN A 110 -1.18 23.52 9.12
N PHE A 111 -1.63 22.93 8.00
CA PHE A 111 -0.87 23.00 6.75
C PHE A 111 -0.82 24.45 6.22
#